data_AF-A0A174FVX7-F1
#
_entry.id   AF-A0A174FVX7-F1
#
_cell.length_a   1.000
_cell.length_b   1.000
_cell.length_c   1.000
_cell.angle_alpha   90.00
_cell.angle_beta   90.00
_cell.angle_gamma   90.00
#
_symmetry.space_group_name_H-M   'P 1'
#
loop_
_entity.id
_entity.type
_entity.pdbx_description
1 polymer ?
#
loop_
_entity_poly.entity_id
_entity_poly.type
_entity_poly.pdbx_seq_one_letter_code
_entity_poly.pdbx_strand_id
1 'polypeptide(L)'
;MRKRHFDVETDGFYGAYWKCKTGSDCAMIAMIGDDPEDYLARTSVKWLHKLGVNVMTMSPGKKDYGHHNYPLERIEKAINWLKAHGDQKIGIVGASTTGTLALTAAS
;
A
#
# COMPACT_ATOMS: atom_id res chain seq x y z
N MET A 1 12.82 9.42 3.94
CA MET A 1 11.52 8.94 4.47
C MET A 1 11.83 7.67 5.24
N ARG A 2 11.48 7.59 6.53
CA ARG A 2 11.62 6.31 7.25
C ARG A 2 10.54 5.38 6.71
N LYS A 3 10.91 4.16 6.37
CA LYS A 3 10.01 3.15 5.83
C LYS A 3 10.19 1.83 6.56
N ARG A 4 9.13 1.03 6.61
CA ARG A 4 9.16 -0.37 7.04
C ARG A 4 8.77 -1.23 5.85
N HIS A 5 9.59 -2.21 5.51
CA HIS A 5 9.31 -3.17 4.46
C HIS A 5 8.54 -4.37 5.02
N PHE A 6 7.76 -5.02 4.17
CA PHE A 6 6.95 -6.20 4.47
C PHE A 6 7.15 -7.25 3.39
N ASP A 7 7.28 -8.51 3.80
CA ASP A 7 7.41 -9.65 2.89
C ASP A 7 6.19 -10.59 3.01
N VAL A 8 5.84 -11.27 1.92
CA VAL A 8 4.70 -12.20 1.91
C VAL A 8 4.91 -13.32 2.92
N GLU A 9 6.12 -13.86 3.03
CA GLU A 9 6.38 -15.02 3.87
C GLU A 9 6.21 -14.70 5.36
N THR A 10 6.60 -13.49 5.78
CA THR A 10 6.61 -13.08 7.19
C THR A 10 5.37 -12.31 7.61
N ASP A 11 4.88 -11.43 6.74
CA ASP A 11 3.84 -10.46 7.08
C ASP A 11 2.50 -10.77 6.37
N GLY A 12 2.51 -11.70 5.41
CA GLY A 12 1.33 -12.09 4.63
C GLY A 12 1.02 -11.14 3.47
N PHE A 13 1.85 -10.12 3.22
CA PHE A 13 1.76 -9.24 2.05
C PHE A 13 3.11 -8.62 1.72
N TYR A 14 3.31 -8.23 0.45
CA TYR A 14 4.51 -7.52 0.01
C TYR A 14 4.24 -6.01 -0.07
N GLY A 15 5.05 -5.21 0.63
CA GLY A 15 4.80 -3.78 0.67
C GLY A 15 5.82 -2.95 1.44
N ALA A 16 5.61 -1.65 1.45
CA ALA A 16 6.37 -0.72 2.28
C ALA A 16 5.46 0.34 2.90
N TYR A 17 5.58 0.52 4.22
CA TYR A 17 4.89 1.57 4.96
C TYR A 17 5.73 2.82 5.07
N TRP A 18 5.11 3.97 4.81
CA TRP A 18 5.71 5.29 4.77
C TRP A 18 4.93 6.24 5.68
N LYS A 19 5.44 6.40 6.91
CA LYS A 19 4.83 7.31 7.88
C LYS A 19 4.97 8.76 7.42
N CYS A 20 3.86 9.49 7.42
CA CYS A 20 3.84 10.92 7.14
C CYS A 20 4.42 11.69 8.35
N LYS A 21 5.17 12.77 8.07
CA LYS A 21 5.84 13.55 9.12
C LYS A 21 4.88 14.33 10.01
N THR A 22 3.73 14.74 9.49
CA THR A 22 2.79 15.64 10.18
C THR A 22 1.92 14.93 11.21
N GLY A 23 2.09 13.62 11.40
CA GLY A 23 1.13 12.81 12.16
C GLY A 23 -0.16 12.66 11.37
N SER A 24 -0.63 11.43 11.20
CA SER A 24 -1.89 11.16 10.50
C SER A 24 -2.49 9.89 11.07
N ASP A 25 -3.81 9.90 11.21
CA ASP A 25 -4.66 8.74 11.48
C ASP A 25 -5.30 8.21 10.19
N CYS A 26 -4.88 8.74 9.04
CA CYS A 26 -5.36 8.37 7.71
C CYS A 26 -4.22 7.73 6.92
N ALA A 27 -4.52 6.61 6.25
CA ALA A 27 -3.58 5.93 5.37
C ALA A 27 -4.16 5.68 3.98
N MET A 28 -3.28 5.68 2.98
CA MET A 28 -3.58 5.22 1.64
C MET A 28 -2.80 3.95 1.33
N ILE A 29 -3.49 2.88 0.94
CA ILE A 29 -2.88 1.73 0.29
C ILE A 29 -2.69 2.09 -1.18
N ALA A 30 -1.44 2.20 -1.63
CA ALA A 30 -1.08 2.59 -2.99
C ALA A 30 -0.50 1.40 -3.77
N MET A 31 -1.28 0.88 -4.71
CA MET A 31 -0.88 -0.19 -5.63
C MET A 31 -0.53 0.40 -6.99
N ILE A 32 0.51 1.24 -7.01
CA ILE A 32 0.94 1.98 -8.20
C ILE A 32 2.45 1.75 -8.40
N GLY A 33 2.82 1.24 -9.58
CA GLY A 33 4.16 0.74 -9.86
C GLY A 33 4.21 -0.79 -9.84
N ASP A 34 5.38 -1.33 -10.16
CA ASP A 34 5.66 -2.76 -10.22
C ASP A 34 6.20 -3.28 -8.87
N ASP A 35 6.88 -2.41 -8.12
CA ASP A 35 7.43 -2.70 -6.80
C ASP A 35 7.05 -1.60 -5.80
N PRO A 36 6.73 -1.93 -4.54
CA PRO A 36 6.36 -0.96 -3.51
C PRO A 36 7.40 0.13 -3.27
N GLU A 37 8.63 -0.02 -3.76
CA GLU A 37 9.71 0.92 -3.58
C GLU A 37 10.30 1.46 -4.89
N ASP A 38 9.67 1.18 -6.03
CA ASP A 38 10.11 1.71 -7.32
C ASP A 38 9.95 3.25 -7.42
N TYR A 39 10.39 3.80 -8.53
CA TYR A 39 10.35 5.25 -8.74
C TYR A 39 8.92 5.82 -8.72
N LEU A 40 7.95 5.10 -9.29
CA LEU A 40 6.57 5.54 -9.38
C LEU A 40 5.88 5.45 -8.02
N ALA A 41 6.04 4.33 -7.29
CA ALA A 41 5.57 4.14 -5.93
C ALA A 41 6.16 5.21 -4.98
N ARG A 42 7.45 5.50 -5.08
CA ARG A 42 8.08 6.56 -4.25
C ARG A 42 7.59 7.96 -4.60
N THR A 43 7.24 8.20 -5.86
CA THR A 43 6.70 9.48 -6.29
C THR A 43 5.26 9.67 -5.83
N SER A 44 4.44 8.60 -5.87
CA SER A 44 3.08 8.63 -5.31
C SER A 44 3.11 8.87 -3.80
N VAL A 45 4.02 8.22 -3.05
CA VAL A 45 4.25 8.49 -1.62
C VAL A 45 4.57 9.96 -1.37
N LYS A 46 5.50 10.55 -2.13
CA LYS A 46 5.85 11.97 -1.98
C LYS A 46 4.65 12.88 -2.21
N TRP A 47 3.80 12.56 -3.17
CA TRP A 47 2.60 13.35 -3.47
C TRP A 47 1.54 13.19 -2.38
N LEU A 48 1.24 11.96 -1.97
CA LEU A 48 0.29 11.66 -0.89
C LEU A 48 0.72 12.25 0.46
N HIS A 49 2.01 12.27 0.77
CA HIS A 49 2.52 12.93 1.98
C HIS A 49 2.28 14.45 1.99
N LYS A 50 2.21 15.12 0.82
CA LYS A 50 1.80 16.53 0.75
C LYS A 50 0.34 16.73 1.15
N LEU A 51 -0.48 15.68 1.05
CA LEU A 51 -1.88 15.66 1.49
C LEU A 51 -2.04 15.21 2.95
N GLY A 52 -0.94 14.94 3.67
CA GLY A 52 -0.97 14.64 5.10
C GLY A 52 -1.40 13.22 5.46
N VAL A 53 -1.28 12.25 4.55
CA VAL A 53 -1.66 10.83 4.81
C VAL A 53 -0.45 9.91 4.91
N ASN A 54 -0.54 8.89 5.76
CA ASN A 54 0.38 7.75 5.74
C ASN A 54 0.18 6.95 4.44
N VAL A 55 1.19 6.20 4.01
CA VAL A 55 1.10 5.43 2.77
C VAL A 55 1.60 4.01 2.99
N MET A 56 0.85 3.02 2.54
CA MET A 56 1.27 1.63 2.41
C MET A 56 1.37 1.33 0.91
N THR A 57 2.58 1.31 0.35
CA THR A 57 2.75 0.88 -1.05
C THR A 57 2.76 -0.65 -1.11
N MET A 58 2.15 -1.21 -2.14
CA MET A 58 1.91 -2.65 -2.22
C MET A 58 2.02 -3.14 -3.67
N SER A 59 2.60 -4.34 -3.87
CA SER A 59 2.59 -5.04 -5.16
C SER A 59 2.42 -6.55 -4.92
N PRO A 60 2.14 -7.38 -5.96
CA PRO A 60 1.92 -8.81 -5.79
C PRO A 60 3.10 -9.54 -5.14
N GLY A 61 4.32 -9.06 -5.31
CA GLY A 61 5.50 -9.71 -4.78
C GLY A 61 6.78 -9.15 -5.38
N LYS A 62 7.92 -9.63 -4.89
CA LYS A 62 9.22 -9.20 -5.37
C LYS A 62 9.40 -9.61 -6.84
N LYS A 63 9.48 -8.61 -7.73
CA LYS A 63 9.56 -8.80 -9.20
C LYS A 63 8.38 -9.59 -9.79
N ASP A 64 7.23 -9.57 -9.10
CA ASP A 64 6.02 -10.22 -9.57
C ASP A 64 5.12 -9.20 -10.29
N TYR A 65 5.08 -9.32 -11.62
CA TYR A 65 4.24 -8.52 -12.51
C TYR A 65 2.86 -9.17 -12.74
N GLY A 66 2.61 -10.32 -12.12
CA GLY A 66 1.37 -11.09 -12.20
C GLY A 66 0.25 -10.47 -11.37
N HIS A 67 -0.35 -9.37 -11.85
CA HIS A 67 -1.51 -8.77 -11.16
C HIS A 67 -2.79 -9.63 -11.21
N HIS A 68 -2.78 -10.77 -11.92
CA HIS A 68 -3.91 -11.68 -12.05
C HIS A 68 -4.15 -12.53 -10.80
N ASN A 69 -3.15 -12.66 -9.92
CA ASN A 69 -3.24 -13.50 -8.72
C ASN A 69 -2.87 -12.73 -7.45
N TYR A 70 -3.34 -11.48 -7.34
CA TYR A 70 -3.19 -10.67 -6.15
C TYR A 70 -4.34 -10.96 -5.15
N PRO A 71 -4.13 -11.78 -4.11
CA PRO A 71 -5.21 -12.22 -3.21
C PRO A 71 -5.70 -11.06 -2.35
N LEU A 72 -7.01 -10.94 -2.16
CA LEU A 72 -7.63 -9.88 -1.35
C LEU A 72 -7.22 -9.96 0.12
N GLU A 73 -6.90 -11.17 0.60
CA GLU A 73 -6.40 -11.43 1.95
C GLU A 73 -5.11 -10.64 2.22
N ARG A 74 -4.29 -10.36 1.20
CA ARG A 74 -3.08 -9.54 1.37
C ARG A 74 -3.43 -8.08 1.66
N ILE A 75 -4.47 -7.57 1.02
CA ILE A 75 -5.00 -6.22 1.27
C ILE A 75 -5.63 -6.18 2.67
N GLU A 76 -6.36 -7.22 3.07
CA GLU A 76 -6.89 -7.36 4.42
C GLU A 76 -5.79 -7.35 5.49
N LYS A 77 -4.69 -8.09 5.29
CA LYS A 77 -3.53 -8.08 6.20
C LYS A 77 -2.92 -6.69 6.32
N ALA A 78 -2.78 -5.97 5.21
CA ALA A 78 -2.30 -4.60 5.22
C ALA A 78 -3.26 -3.66 5.98
N ILE A 79 -4.58 -3.78 5.77
CA ILE A 79 -5.60 -3.01 6.51
C ILE A 79 -5.51 -3.27 8.01
N ASN A 80 -5.42 -4.55 8.41
CA ASN A 80 -5.31 -4.93 9.81
C ASN A 80 -4.04 -4.39 10.46
N TRP A 81 -2.92 -4.43 9.72
CA TRP A 81 -1.67 -3.83 10.18
C TRP A 81 -1.81 -2.31 10.37
N LEU A 82 -2.38 -1.60 9.39
CA LEU A 82 -2.60 -0.15 9.46
C LEU A 82 -3.48 0.24 10.66
N LYS A 83 -4.60 -0.45 10.86
CA LYS A 83 -5.49 -0.25 12.01
C LYS A 83 -4.78 -0.46 13.34
N ALA A 84 -3.98 -1.52 13.46
CA ALA A 84 -3.18 -1.79 14.66
C ALA A 84 -2.12 -0.71 14.94
N HIS A 85 -1.74 0.08 13.93
CA HIS A 85 -0.75 1.16 14.03
C HIS A 85 -1.37 2.56 14.09
N GLY A 86 -2.69 2.65 14.33
CA GLY A 86 -3.40 3.90 14.60
C GLY A 86 -4.03 4.57 13.38
N ASP A 87 -3.97 3.95 12.21
CA ASP A 87 -4.66 4.44 11.01
C ASP A 87 -6.15 4.02 11.07
N GLN A 88 -7.04 4.99 11.28
CA GLN A 88 -8.49 4.80 11.41
C GLN A 88 -9.22 4.85 10.07
N LYS A 89 -8.75 5.71 9.15
CA LYS A 89 -9.35 5.89 7.82
C LYS A 89 -8.38 5.39 6.76
N ILE A 90 -8.80 4.38 6.00
CA ILE A 90 -7.95 3.74 5.01
C ILE A 90 -8.63 3.86 3.65
N GLY A 91 -7.94 4.50 2.71
CA GLY A 91 -8.32 4.46 1.29
C GLY A 91 -7.39 3.54 0.50
N ILE A 92 -7.85 3.12 -0.68
CA ILE A 92 -7.10 2.26 -1.59
C ILE A 92 -7.04 2.96 -2.95
N VAL A 93 -5.85 3.05 -3.52
CA VAL A 93 -5.62 3.64 -4.85
C VAL A 93 -4.79 2.68 -5.69
N GLY A 94 -5.23 2.48 -6.93
CA GLY A 94 -4.53 1.70 -7.94
C GLY A 94 -4.71 2.32 -9.33
N ALA A 95 -3.94 1.84 -10.30
CA ALA A 95 -3.98 2.30 -11.69
C ALA A 95 -4.06 1.09 -12.63
N SER A 96 -4.85 1.21 -13.71
CA SER A 96 -5.08 0.10 -14.64
C SER A 96 -5.63 -1.13 -13.90
N THR A 97 -5.03 -2.31 -14.07
CA THR A 97 -5.44 -3.56 -13.41
C THR A 97 -5.54 -3.43 -11.89
N THR A 98 -4.62 -2.71 -11.24
CA THR A 98 -4.69 -2.53 -9.78
C THR A 98 -5.79 -1.53 -9.37
N GLY A 99 -6.29 -0.71 -10.30
CA GLY A 99 -7.49 0.10 -10.11
C GLY A 99 -8.74 -0.78 -9.96
N THR A 100 -8.89 -1.81 -10.79
CA THR A 100 -9.94 -2.82 -10.61
C THR A 100 -9.79 -3.54 -9.28
N LEU A 101 -8.56 -3.93 -8.91
CA LEU A 101 -8.30 -4.55 -7.60
C LEU A 101 -8.70 -3.65 -6.43
N ALA A 102 -8.46 -2.33 -6.53
CA ALA A 102 -8.90 -1.38 -5.50
C ALA A 102 -10.43 -1.33 -5.37
N LEU A 103 -11.16 -1.39 -6.49
CA LEU A 103 -12.62 -1.47 -6.47
C LEU A 103 -13.11 -2.79 -5.87
N THR A 104 -12.51 -3.92 -6.25
CA THR A 104 -12.85 -5.23 -5.70
C THR A 104 -12.59 -5.32 -4.21
N ALA A 105 -11.46 -4.78 -3.73
CA ALA A 105 -11.13 -4.77 -2.30
C ALA A 105 -12.05 -3.87 -1.45
N ALA A 106 -12.73 -2.90 -2.09
CA ALA A 106 -13.66 -2.00 -1.43
C ALA A 106 -15.14 -2.44 -1.52
N SER A 107 -15.42 -3.52 -2.27
CA SER A 107 -16.77 -4.07 -2.47
C SER A 107 -17.18 -4.98 -1.31
#